data_AF-A0A0F7PQ31-F1
#
_entry.id   AF-A0A0F7PQ31-F1
#
_cell.length_a   1.000
_cell.length_b   1.000
_cell.length_c   1.000
_cell.angle_alpha   90.00
_cell.angle_beta   90.00
_cell.angle_gamma   90.00
#
_symmetry.space_group_name_H-M   'P 1'
#
loop_
_entity.id
_entity.type
_entity.pdbx_description
1 polymer ?
#
loop_
_entity_poly.entity_id
_entity_poly.type
_entity_poly.pdbx_seq_one_letter_code
_entity_poly.pdbx_strand_id
1 'polypeptide(L)'
;MIDIPDTEDEAPESVRGYKLGDRVFAVTGFLLVAGAAFFPWYVFFNQESFGIAPMGYSDTRDLPKIDGRAVVNVSPLAIPAEKDGLAKPSAFDPITTATVPESGDAANGDTSPALQAASQSFPGKPRYRLLHVANGRALIEDKSGMYLVRIGSVLPDNSRLATLEERDGNWVIITSNGEVIQR
;
A
#
# COMPACT_ATOMS: atom_id res chain seq x y z
N MET A 1 -59.83 -46.54 -48.94
CA MET A 1 -58.40 -46.75 -48.64
C MET A 1 -57.92 -45.47 -47.97
N ILE A 2 -57.86 -45.46 -46.65
CA ILE A 2 -57.32 -44.35 -45.85
C ILE A 2 -56.27 -45.02 -44.96
N ASP A 3 -55.01 -44.74 -45.24
CA ASP A 3 -53.88 -45.18 -44.42
C ASP A 3 -53.83 -44.32 -43.15
N ILE A 4 -53.92 -44.98 -41.99
CA ILE A 4 -53.66 -44.39 -40.69
C ILE A 4 -52.18 -44.64 -40.41
N PRO A 5 -51.33 -43.61 -40.20
CA PRO A 5 -49.96 -43.86 -39.79
C PRO A 5 -49.93 -44.40 -38.36
N ASP A 6 -49.20 -45.49 -38.19
CA ASP A 6 -48.93 -46.15 -36.92
C ASP A 6 -48.43 -45.13 -35.89
N THR A 7 -49.10 -45.13 -34.74
CA THR A 7 -48.63 -44.42 -33.55
C THR A 7 -47.37 -45.14 -33.08
N GLU A 8 -46.20 -44.55 -33.34
CA GLU A 8 -44.96 -45.01 -32.73
C GLU A 8 -45.08 -44.85 -31.21
N ASP A 9 -45.10 -45.98 -30.51
CA ASP A 9 -44.97 -46.08 -29.06
C ASP A 9 -43.71 -45.32 -28.62
N GLU A 10 -43.88 -44.17 -27.95
CA GLU A 10 -42.82 -43.58 -27.13
C GLU A 10 -42.45 -44.61 -26.04
N ALA A 11 -41.31 -45.27 -26.22
CA ALA A 11 -40.73 -46.13 -25.20
C ALA A 11 -40.51 -45.32 -23.90
N PRO A 12 -40.91 -45.83 -22.73
CA PRO A 12 -40.69 -45.09 -21.48
C PRO A 12 -39.19 -44.94 -21.23
N GLU A 13 -38.74 -43.70 -21.12
CA GLU A 13 -37.38 -43.32 -20.76
C GLU A 13 -36.96 -44.09 -19.51
N SER A 14 -35.96 -44.97 -19.64
CA SER A 14 -35.54 -45.83 -18.54
C SER A 14 -35.03 -44.94 -17.40
N VAL A 15 -35.83 -44.78 -16.33
CA VAL A 15 -35.41 -44.09 -15.12
C VAL A 15 -34.30 -44.93 -14.50
N ARG A 16 -33.06 -44.63 -14.89
CA ARG A 16 -31.87 -45.36 -14.47
C ARG A 16 -31.68 -45.07 -12.98
N GLY A 17 -32.16 -45.96 -12.14
CA GLY A 17 -32.00 -45.86 -10.69
C GLY A 17 -30.54 -45.63 -10.35
N TYR A 18 -30.23 -44.45 -9.80
CA TYR A 18 -28.88 -44.13 -9.37
C TYR A 18 -28.39 -45.21 -8.41
N LYS A 19 -27.29 -45.87 -8.78
CA LYS A 19 -26.67 -46.90 -7.94
C LYS A 19 -26.32 -46.25 -6.59
N LEU A 20 -26.53 -46.95 -5.49
CA LEU A 20 -26.35 -46.41 -4.13
C LEU A 20 -25.01 -45.68 -3.94
N GLY A 21 -23.94 -46.21 -4.56
CA GLY A 21 -22.61 -45.58 -4.53
C GLY A 21 -22.55 -44.21 -5.20
N ASP A 22 -23.29 -44.00 -6.29
CA ASP A 22 -23.34 -42.72 -7.01
C ASP A 22 -24.00 -41.62 -6.15
N ARG A 23 -25.04 -41.99 -5.39
CA ARG A 23 -25.65 -41.07 -4.41
C ARG A 23 -24.70 -40.71 -3.28
N VAL A 24 -23.89 -41.65 -2.80
CA VAL A 24 -22.90 -41.38 -1.75
C VAL A 24 -21.86 -40.39 -2.23
N PHE A 25 -21.34 -40.56 -3.46
CA PHE A 25 -20.39 -39.60 -4.04
C PHE A 25 -21.02 -38.24 -4.30
N ALA A 26 -22.27 -38.20 -4.81
CA ALA A 26 -22.99 -36.95 -5.04
C ALA A 26 -23.21 -36.17 -3.73
N VAL A 27 -23.65 -36.84 -2.66
CA VAL A 27 -23.87 -36.19 -1.35
C VAL A 27 -22.56 -35.73 -0.74
N THR A 28 -21.52 -36.57 -0.79
CA THR A 28 -20.20 -36.22 -0.23
C THR A 28 -19.58 -35.03 -0.98
N GLY A 29 -19.65 -35.03 -2.31
CA GLY A 29 -19.18 -33.92 -3.14
C GLY A 29 -19.95 -32.64 -2.86
N PHE A 30 -21.28 -32.72 -2.77
CA PHE A 30 -22.11 -31.56 -2.46
C PHE A 30 -21.79 -30.97 -1.08
N LEU A 31 -21.61 -31.81 -0.05
CA LEU A 31 -21.19 -31.37 1.28
C LEU A 31 -19.81 -30.71 1.26
N LEU A 32 -18.86 -31.26 0.52
CA LEU A 32 -17.52 -30.70 0.36
C LEU A 32 -17.57 -29.32 -0.32
N VAL A 33 -18.36 -29.18 -1.40
CA VAL A 33 -18.53 -27.92 -2.11
C VAL A 33 -19.20 -26.87 -1.22
N ALA A 34 -20.28 -27.23 -0.53
CA ALA A 34 -20.96 -26.33 0.40
C ALA A 34 -20.02 -25.88 1.54
N GLY A 35 -19.25 -26.81 2.11
CA GLY A 35 -18.25 -26.50 3.13
C GLY A 35 -17.16 -25.55 2.61
N ALA A 36 -16.61 -25.82 1.42
CA ALA A 36 -15.59 -24.97 0.80
C ALA A 36 -16.11 -23.56 0.45
N ALA A 37 -17.36 -23.44 0.00
CA ALA A 37 -17.98 -22.15 -0.30
C ALA A 37 -18.28 -21.33 0.96
N PHE A 38 -18.63 -22.00 2.07
CA PHE A 38 -18.90 -21.33 3.35
C PHE A 38 -17.61 -21.02 4.14
N PHE A 39 -16.51 -21.74 3.87
CA PHE A 39 -15.24 -21.63 4.59
C PHE A 39 -14.67 -20.19 4.66
N PRO A 40 -14.67 -19.37 3.59
CA PRO A 40 -14.17 -18.00 3.68
C PRO A 40 -14.93 -17.14 4.70
N TRP A 41 -16.23 -17.37 4.85
CA TRP A 41 -17.06 -16.63 5.80
C TRP A 41 -16.80 -17.07 7.24
N TYR A 42 -16.55 -18.36 7.44
CA TYR A 42 -16.09 -18.90 8.72
C TYR A 42 -14.74 -18.29 9.14
N VAL A 43 -13.75 -18.25 8.23
CA VAL A 43 -12.46 -17.59 8.44
C VAL A 43 -12.62 -16.11 8.81
N PHE A 44 -13.53 -15.41 8.14
CA PHE A 44 -13.80 -14.00 8.40
C PHE A 44 -14.36 -13.73 9.81
N PHE A 45 -15.15 -14.64 10.38
CA PHE A 45 -15.67 -14.49 11.75
C PHE A 45 -14.73 -15.06 12.82
N ASN A 46 -13.81 -15.97 12.45
CA ASN A 46 -12.79 -16.54 13.34
C ASN A 46 -11.41 -15.89 13.15
N GLN A 47 -11.37 -14.56 13.13
CA GLN A 47 -10.14 -13.80 12.90
C GLN A 47 -9.09 -14.01 13.99
N GLU A 48 -9.49 -14.38 15.20
CA GLU A 48 -8.56 -14.73 16.27
C GLU A 48 -7.71 -15.96 15.96
N SER A 49 -8.26 -16.89 15.16
CA SER A 49 -7.60 -18.16 14.79
C SER A 49 -6.93 -18.10 13.42
N PHE A 50 -7.53 -17.39 12.47
CA PHE A 50 -7.08 -17.34 11.07
C PHE A 50 -6.63 -15.96 10.60
N GLY A 51 -6.90 -14.91 11.39
CA GLY A 51 -6.45 -13.57 11.08
C GLY A 51 -4.95 -13.45 11.25
N ILE A 52 -4.40 -12.40 10.64
CA ILE A 52 -3.04 -11.97 10.94
C ILE A 52 -2.97 -11.58 12.42
N ALA A 53 -2.24 -12.37 13.23
CA ALA A 53 -1.92 -11.95 14.59
C ALA A 53 -1.19 -10.61 14.46
N PRO A 54 -1.77 -9.48 14.93
CA PRO A 54 -1.08 -8.22 14.88
C PRO A 54 0.16 -8.41 15.74
N MET A 55 1.35 -8.40 15.11
CA MET A 55 2.60 -8.43 15.86
C MET A 55 2.51 -7.29 16.87
N GLY A 56 2.40 -7.63 18.14
CA GLY A 56 2.47 -6.66 19.21
C GLY A 56 3.77 -5.91 19.01
N TYR A 57 3.68 -4.60 18.79
CA TYR A 57 4.86 -3.75 18.72
C TYR A 57 5.45 -3.70 20.14
N SER A 58 6.29 -4.68 20.46
CA SER A 58 7.19 -4.62 21.60
C SER A 58 8.40 -3.79 21.20
N ASP A 59 8.78 -2.85 22.05
CA ASP A 59 9.99 -2.01 21.89
C ASP A 59 11.29 -2.84 21.86
N THR A 60 11.19 -4.15 22.10
CA THR A 60 12.28 -5.11 21.97
C THR A 60 12.29 -5.72 20.56
N ARG A 61 13.47 -5.70 19.94
CA ARG A 61 13.81 -6.29 18.63
C ARG A 61 13.76 -7.83 18.60
N ASP A 62 13.03 -8.45 19.52
CA ASP A 62 12.91 -9.90 19.63
C ASP A 62 11.75 -10.36 18.75
N LEU A 63 12.08 -10.62 17.49
CA LEU A 63 11.16 -11.26 16.56
C LEU A 63 11.02 -12.74 16.92
N PRO A 64 9.80 -13.31 16.87
CA PRO A 64 9.64 -14.76 16.96
C PRO A 64 10.45 -15.40 15.83
N LYS A 65 11.18 -16.48 16.15
CA LYS A 65 12.00 -17.23 15.20
C LYS A 65 11.09 -17.94 14.19
N ILE A 66 10.69 -17.23 13.14
CA ILE A 66 10.05 -17.79 11.96
C ILE A 66 11.18 -18.38 11.12
N ASP A 67 11.17 -19.71 10.91
CA ASP A 67 12.14 -20.35 10.02
C ASP A 67 12.05 -19.71 8.62
N GLY A 68 13.09 -18.97 8.26
CA GLY A 68 13.14 -18.20 7.03
C GLY A 68 13.02 -19.13 5.83
N ARG A 69 12.01 -18.90 4.99
CA ARG A 69 11.90 -19.58 3.68
C ARG A 69 13.10 -19.14 2.83
N ALA A 70 14.00 -20.05 2.51
CA ALA A 70 15.31 -19.81 1.90
C ALA A 70 15.29 -19.41 0.41
N VAL A 71 14.34 -18.58 -0.01
CA VAL A 71 14.31 -18.04 -1.37
C VAL A 71 13.94 -16.57 -1.34
N VAL A 72 14.87 -15.76 -0.85
CA VAL A 72 14.90 -14.33 -1.17
C VAL A 72 15.73 -14.23 -2.44
N ASN A 73 15.09 -14.05 -3.58
CA ASN A 73 15.78 -13.84 -4.85
C ASN A 73 16.37 -12.42 -4.83
N VAL A 74 17.52 -12.24 -4.19
CA VAL A 74 18.25 -10.97 -4.21
C VAL A 74 19.00 -10.84 -5.53
N SER A 75 19.07 -9.63 -6.07
CA SER A 75 19.90 -9.36 -7.25
C SER A 75 21.37 -9.72 -6.94
N PRO A 76 22.11 -10.39 -7.86
CA PRO A 76 23.49 -10.82 -7.62
C PRO A 76 24.46 -9.70 -7.23
N LEU A 77 24.11 -8.43 -7.51
CA LEU A 77 24.89 -7.26 -7.14
C LEU A 77 24.87 -6.96 -5.63
N ALA A 78 23.88 -7.46 -4.90
CA ALA A 78 23.77 -7.32 -3.44
C ALA A 78 24.53 -8.42 -2.68
N ILE A 79 25.14 -9.39 -3.39
CA ILE A 79 25.96 -10.44 -2.79
C ILE A 79 27.40 -9.91 -2.71
N PRO A 80 27.97 -9.72 -1.51
CA PRO A 80 29.37 -9.33 -1.39
C PRO A 80 30.25 -10.39 -2.04
N ALA A 81 31.22 -9.95 -2.86
CA ALA A 81 32.05 -10.83 -3.68
C ALA A 81 33.09 -11.66 -2.89
N GLU A 82 33.08 -11.60 -1.56
CA GLU A 82 34.03 -12.30 -0.70
C GLU A 82 33.40 -13.53 -0.03
N LYS A 83 34.00 -14.70 -0.29
CA LYS A 83 33.55 -16.00 0.22
C LYS A 83 33.88 -16.21 1.70
N ASP A 84 34.78 -15.41 2.26
CA ASP A 84 35.31 -15.62 3.60
C ASP A 84 35.14 -14.31 4.37
N GLY A 85 34.06 -14.20 5.15
CA GLY A 85 33.57 -12.98 5.83
C GLY A 85 34.53 -12.36 6.83
N LEU A 86 35.62 -11.79 6.31
CA LEU A 86 36.73 -11.20 7.06
C LEU A 86 37.02 -9.75 6.66
N ALA A 87 36.19 -9.11 5.83
CA ALA A 87 36.17 -7.65 5.83
C ALA A 87 35.64 -7.18 7.19
N LYS A 88 36.52 -6.59 8.00
CA LYS A 88 36.10 -5.75 9.13
C LYS A 88 35.09 -4.75 8.58
N PRO A 89 33.88 -4.64 9.13
CA PRO A 89 32.94 -3.62 8.70
C PRO A 89 33.65 -2.28 8.88
N SER A 90 34.01 -1.64 7.77
CA SER A 90 34.40 -0.24 7.80
C SER A 90 33.22 0.49 8.41
N ALA A 91 33.43 1.22 9.51
CA ALA A 91 32.38 2.06 10.11
C ALA A 91 31.91 3.17 9.15
N PHE A 92 32.66 3.36 8.06
CA PHE A 92 32.30 4.21 6.94
C PHE A 92 31.90 3.33 5.76
N ASP A 93 30.62 3.42 5.43
CA ASP A 93 30.08 2.85 4.21
C ASP A 93 30.65 3.61 2.99
N PRO A 94 31.42 2.97 2.09
CA PRO A 94 32.00 3.66 0.94
C PRO A 94 30.96 4.06 -0.12
N ILE A 95 29.70 3.64 0.01
CA ILE A 95 28.60 4.10 -0.86
C ILE A 95 28.03 5.42 -0.31
N THR A 96 28.56 6.52 -0.84
CA THR A 96 27.94 7.86 -0.69
C THR A 96 26.59 7.86 -1.41
N THR A 97 25.51 7.72 -0.65
CA THR A 97 24.11 7.77 -1.13
C THR A 97 23.41 9.08 -0.75
N ALA A 98 24.19 10.16 -0.56
CA ALA A 98 23.65 11.46 -0.19
C ALA A 98 23.30 12.29 -1.43
N THR A 99 22.02 12.32 -1.82
CA THR A 99 21.43 13.53 -2.43
C THR A 99 20.75 14.30 -1.30
N VAL A 100 21.52 15.17 -0.64
CA VAL A 100 20.93 16.18 0.27
C VAL A 100 20.54 17.37 -0.61
N PRO A 101 19.28 17.83 -0.59
CA PRO A 101 18.93 19.09 -1.23
C PRO A 101 19.74 20.21 -0.58
N GLU A 102 20.56 20.88 -1.39
CA GLU A 102 21.30 22.07 -0.98
C GLU A 102 20.28 23.11 -0.50
N SER A 103 20.32 23.43 0.79
CA SER A 103 19.57 24.56 1.32
C SER A 103 20.21 25.80 0.74
N GLY A 104 19.50 26.45 -0.19
CA GLY A 104 20.05 27.46 -1.08
C GLY A 104 20.78 28.58 -0.35
N ASP A 105 22.08 28.68 -0.61
CA ASP A 105 22.81 29.93 -0.59
C ASP A 105 23.28 30.20 -2.03
N ALA A 106 22.53 31.07 -2.71
CA ALA A 106 22.94 31.60 -3.99
C ALA A 106 24.04 32.64 -3.78
N ALA A 107 25.29 32.33 -4.09
CA ALA A 107 26.25 33.28 -4.64
C ALA A 107 27.54 32.60 -5.12
N ASN A 108 27.93 32.95 -6.35
CA ASN A 108 29.22 32.73 -7.01
C ASN A 108 29.35 31.43 -7.80
N GLY A 109 29.47 31.63 -9.12
CA GLY A 109 29.32 30.61 -10.13
C GLY A 109 30.55 29.73 -10.36
N ASP A 110 30.33 28.69 -11.14
CA ASP A 110 31.08 28.51 -12.38
C ASP A 110 30.35 27.52 -13.30
N THR A 111 30.47 27.82 -14.59
CA THR A 111 29.79 27.25 -15.75
C THR A 111 29.81 25.72 -15.82
N SER A 112 28.63 25.07 -15.77
CA SER A 112 28.43 23.69 -16.25
C SER A 112 27.46 23.68 -17.43
N PRO A 113 27.81 23.08 -18.59
CA PRO A 113 26.93 23.01 -19.75
C PRO A 113 25.91 21.87 -19.58
N ALA A 114 24.98 22.03 -18.64
CA ALA A 114 23.75 21.25 -18.55
C ALA A 114 22.50 22.13 -18.66
N LEU A 115 22.70 23.42 -18.97
CA LEU A 115 21.65 24.42 -19.16
C LEU A 115 21.07 24.37 -20.59
N GLN A 116 20.70 23.19 -21.08
CA GLN A 116 19.46 23.11 -21.84
C GLN A 116 18.41 22.70 -20.83
N ALA A 117 18.01 23.69 -20.03
CA ALA A 117 16.83 23.61 -19.20
C ALA A 117 15.68 23.20 -20.12
N ALA A 118 15.34 21.90 -20.09
CA ALA A 118 14.05 21.45 -20.55
C ALA A 118 13.06 22.40 -19.89
N SER A 119 12.38 23.20 -20.71
CA SER A 119 11.33 24.12 -20.31
C SER A 119 10.10 23.32 -19.90
N GLN A 120 10.28 22.33 -19.04
CA GLN A 120 9.22 21.75 -18.25
C GLN A 120 8.76 22.88 -17.34
N SER A 121 7.60 23.44 -17.70
CA SER A 121 6.90 24.33 -16.79
C SER A 121 6.70 23.54 -15.51
N PHE A 122 7.33 23.98 -14.43
CA PHE A 122 7.13 23.38 -13.13
C PHE A 122 5.61 23.30 -12.89
N PRO A 123 5.10 22.18 -12.38
CA PRO A 123 3.72 22.13 -11.95
C PRO A 123 3.49 23.34 -11.03
N GLY A 124 2.44 24.12 -11.33
CA GLY A 124 2.20 25.38 -10.63
C GLY A 124 2.20 25.18 -9.11
N LYS A 125 2.50 26.26 -8.38
CA LYS A 125 2.63 26.23 -6.91
C LYS A 125 1.48 25.43 -6.28
N PRO A 126 1.78 24.44 -5.40
CA PRO A 126 0.74 23.69 -4.73
C PRO A 126 -0.14 24.65 -3.93
N ARG A 127 -1.43 24.38 -3.90
CA ARG A 127 -2.40 25.23 -3.21
C ARG A 127 -2.97 24.43 -2.06
N TYR A 128 -2.62 24.85 -0.86
CA TYR A 128 -3.07 24.18 0.35
C TYR A 128 -4.48 24.61 0.73
N ARG A 129 -5.30 23.65 1.14
CA ARG A 129 -6.59 23.89 1.78
C ARG A 129 -6.54 23.39 3.21
N LEU A 130 -6.96 24.21 4.16
CA LEU A 130 -7.07 23.81 5.55
C LEU A 130 -8.36 23.03 5.77
N LEU A 131 -8.23 21.74 6.09
CA LEU A 131 -9.39 20.88 6.33
C LEU A 131 -9.83 20.91 7.78
N HIS A 132 -8.93 20.73 8.73
CA HIS A 132 -9.27 20.66 10.16
C HIS A 132 -8.07 21.01 11.05
N VAL A 133 -8.33 21.50 12.26
CA VAL A 133 -7.31 21.75 13.28
C VAL A 133 -7.74 21.13 14.59
N ALA A 134 -6.86 20.33 15.20
CA ALA A 134 -7.08 19.71 16.50
C ALA A 134 -5.75 19.50 17.23
N ASN A 135 -5.72 19.77 18.54
CA ASN A 135 -4.56 19.51 19.41
C ASN A 135 -3.22 20.11 18.88
N GLY A 136 -3.27 21.30 18.28
CA GLY A 136 -2.10 21.98 17.71
C GLY A 136 -1.56 21.36 16.41
N ARG A 137 -2.35 20.51 15.76
CA ARG A 137 -2.06 19.92 14.45
C ARG A 137 -3.12 20.36 13.45
N ALA A 138 -2.71 20.61 12.22
CA ALA A 138 -3.58 20.93 11.12
C ALA A 138 -3.57 19.79 10.10
N LEU A 139 -4.76 19.44 9.61
CA LEU A 139 -4.93 18.61 8.43
C LEU A 139 -5.09 19.53 7.21
N ILE A 140 -4.16 19.43 6.28
CA ILE A 140 -4.15 20.21 5.04
C ILE A 140 -4.29 19.28 3.84
N GLU A 141 -4.83 19.79 2.74
CA GLU A 141 -4.97 19.10 1.47
C GLU A 141 -4.25 19.88 0.37
N ASP A 142 -3.55 19.19 -0.52
CA ASP A 142 -3.08 19.69 -1.81
C ASP A 142 -3.49 18.70 -2.92
N LYS A 143 -3.27 19.04 -4.18
CA LYS A 143 -3.49 18.15 -5.34
C LYS A 143 -2.81 16.78 -5.18
N SER A 144 -1.72 16.72 -4.43
CA SER A 144 -0.93 15.50 -4.20
C SER A 144 -1.51 14.60 -3.10
N GLY A 145 -2.39 15.12 -2.23
CA GLY A 145 -2.98 14.36 -1.12
C GLY A 145 -3.22 15.19 0.15
N MET A 146 -3.52 14.50 1.24
CA MET A 146 -3.73 15.09 2.57
C MET A 146 -2.50 14.91 3.47
N TYR A 147 -2.20 15.91 4.28
CA TYR A 147 -1.03 15.95 5.15
C TYR A 147 -1.42 16.44 6.55
N LEU A 148 -0.93 15.76 7.59
CA LEU A 148 -1.06 16.22 8.97
C LEU A 148 0.21 16.97 9.36
N VAL A 149 0.10 18.26 9.65
CA VAL A 149 1.23 19.16 9.89
C VAL A 149 1.13 19.84 11.26
N ARG A 150 2.27 20.25 11.81
CA ARG A 150 2.40 21.07 13.01
C ARG A 150 3.34 22.25 12.74
N ILE A 151 3.38 23.23 13.63
CA ILE A 151 4.34 24.35 13.55
C ILE A 151 5.77 23.77 13.42
N GLY A 152 6.49 24.21 12.39
CA GLY A 152 7.84 23.73 12.02
C GLY A 152 7.88 22.58 10.99
N SER A 153 6.75 21.94 10.69
CA SER A 153 6.67 20.90 9.65
C SER A 153 7.04 21.45 8.27
N VAL A 154 7.69 20.62 7.46
CA VAL A 154 7.99 20.90 6.05
C VAL A 154 6.82 20.44 5.20
N LEU A 155 6.35 21.33 4.31
CA LEU A 155 5.26 21.08 3.37
C LEU A 155 5.81 20.55 2.03
N PRO A 156 4.96 19.98 1.14
CA PRO A 156 5.36 19.48 -0.17
C PRO A 156 6.08 20.49 -1.09
N ASP A 157 5.85 21.79 -0.90
CA ASP A 157 6.58 22.88 -1.59
C ASP A 157 7.91 23.25 -0.92
N ASN A 158 8.39 22.44 0.02
CA ASN A 158 9.57 22.68 0.84
C ASN A 158 9.46 23.94 1.73
N SER A 159 8.27 24.53 1.85
CA SER A 159 8.01 25.60 2.82
C SER A 159 7.84 25.02 4.23
N ARG A 160 7.91 25.86 5.25
CA ARG A 160 7.66 25.45 6.64
C ARG A 160 6.39 26.08 7.18
N LEU A 161 5.67 25.35 8.03
CA LEU A 161 4.54 25.89 8.78
C LEU A 161 5.08 26.86 9.84
N ALA A 162 4.94 28.16 9.63
CA ALA A 162 5.46 29.18 10.56
C ALA A 162 4.50 29.41 11.71
N THR A 163 3.19 29.56 11.43
CA THR A 163 2.18 29.88 12.43
C THR A 163 0.91 29.05 12.21
N LEU A 164 0.27 28.69 13.32
CA LEU A 164 -1.06 28.07 13.37
C LEU A 164 -1.86 28.80 14.45
N GLU A 165 -2.83 29.61 14.06
CA GLU A 165 -3.61 30.45 14.98
C GLU A 165 -5.08 30.56 14.56
N GLU A 166 -5.93 30.94 15.49
CA GLU A 166 -7.36 31.18 15.25
C GLU A 166 -7.62 32.69 15.24
N ARG A 167 -8.13 33.21 14.12
CA ARG A 167 -8.52 34.61 13.94
C ARG A 167 -9.99 34.67 13.58
N ASP A 168 -10.77 35.39 14.37
CA ASP A 168 -12.22 35.59 14.14
C ASP A 168 -13.01 34.29 13.96
N GLY A 169 -12.64 33.23 14.69
CA GLY A 169 -13.26 31.91 14.60
C GLY A 169 -12.84 31.07 13.39
N ASN A 170 -11.88 31.56 12.58
CA ASN A 170 -11.29 30.83 11.48
C ASN A 170 -9.85 30.45 11.81
N TRP A 171 -9.49 29.21 11.51
CA TRP A 171 -8.10 28.79 11.62
C TRP A 171 -7.30 29.35 10.44
N VAL A 172 -6.15 29.93 10.76
CA VAL A 172 -5.23 30.53 9.80
C VAL A 172 -3.86 29.90 9.97
N ILE A 173 -3.30 29.49 8.84
CA ILE A 173 -1.95 28.98 8.72
C ILE A 173 -1.13 29.97 7.93
N ILE A 174 0.09 30.23 8.39
CA ILE A 174 1.07 31.05 7.70
C ILE A 174 2.27 30.18 7.39
N THR A 175 2.65 30.10 6.11
CA THR A 175 3.86 29.40 5.68
C THR A 175 5.08 30.33 5.75
N SER A 176 6.28 29.78 5.72
CA SER A 176 7.54 30.54 5.65
C SER A 176 7.62 31.46 4.42
N ASN A 177 6.85 31.14 3.38
CA ASN A 177 6.76 31.92 2.15
C ASN A 177 5.78 33.10 2.27
N GLY A 178 5.15 33.29 3.44
CA GLY A 178 4.14 34.32 3.70
C GLY A 178 2.76 34.00 3.14
N GLU A 179 2.53 32.76 2.71
CA GLU A 179 1.21 32.34 2.22
C GLU A 179 0.26 32.16 3.39
N VAL A 180 -0.91 32.81 3.30
CA VAL A 180 -1.97 32.76 4.31
C VAL A 180 -3.06 31.84 3.81
N ILE A 181 -3.25 30.73 4.51
CA ILE A 181 -4.27 29.74 4.20
C ILE A 181 -5.29 29.76 5.33
N GLN A 182 -6.55 30.01 4.98
CA GLN A 182 -7.67 30.03 5.91
C GLN A 182 -8.68 28.94 5.56
N ARG A 183 -9.45 28.54 6.57
CA ARG A 183 -10.58 27.63 6.40
C ARG A 183 -11.79 28.35 5.81
#